data_AF-A0A836HGD8-F1
#
_entry.id   AF-A0A836HGD8-F1
#
_cell.length_a   1.000
_cell.length_b   1.000
_cell.length_c   1.000
_cell.angle_alpha   90.00
_cell.angle_beta   90.00
_cell.angle_gamma   90.00
#
_symmetry.space_group_name_H-M   'P 1'
#
loop_
_entity.id
_entity.type
_entity.pdbx_description
1 polymer ?
#
loop_
_entity_poly.entity_id
_entity_poly.type
_entity_poly.pdbx_seq_one_letter_code
_entity_poly.pdbx_strand_id
1 'polypeptide(L)'
;MSTAAAAKSPAPAMTEAELRSALQPAPLHKVKNFSGATIAADCSTAVAVALTAAIPISIIDYSIMARVAGVAPSSMQELVKGVKTVLFRPHKFFLPCAENKCSLVYRVCVTTYGFTYMGSNVAKSYCESNGMEKDANLAAGIASGVMNTVFTIWKDSVILRALPPANPNDLSNAKKPVPFLTRALFCGRDTLTCVAAFTFVPTVASWISGYAYYQKRLPQAPDVILPDSEGKVRLPISCTDVAQMLTPALLQLLTTLMHITAIRYRQTYPQFSLNDLSDSLRSTYLSSTLLRMCRIMPAFGIGGIMNRELRSSLLDRADPCEQPTKA
;
A
#
# COMPACT_ATOMS: atom_id res chain seq x y z
N MET A 1 3.91 39.05 -62.39
CA MET A 1 3.68 39.54 -61.02
C MET A 1 3.86 38.37 -60.08
N SER A 2 4.88 38.44 -59.23
CA SER A 2 5.30 37.41 -58.29
C SER A 2 4.30 37.33 -57.12
N THR A 3 3.71 36.15 -56.89
CA THR A 3 2.91 35.88 -55.70
C THR A 3 3.85 35.61 -54.53
N ALA A 4 3.97 36.60 -53.64
CA ALA A 4 4.71 36.51 -52.40
C ALA A 4 4.16 35.37 -51.53
N ALA A 5 5.03 34.41 -51.19
CA ALA A 5 4.75 33.42 -50.17
C ALA A 5 4.60 34.12 -48.82
N ALA A 6 3.42 34.01 -48.21
CA ALA A 6 3.20 34.43 -46.84
C ALA A 6 4.05 33.55 -45.91
N ALA A 7 5.14 34.12 -45.38
CA ALA A 7 5.94 33.49 -44.36
C ALA A 7 5.06 33.25 -43.12
N LYS A 8 4.75 31.99 -42.84
CA LYS A 8 4.21 31.56 -41.54
C LYS A 8 5.21 32.03 -40.48
N SER A 9 4.75 32.91 -39.59
CA SER A 9 5.50 33.28 -38.38
C SER A 9 5.91 32.00 -37.64
N PRO A 10 7.17 31.86 -37.19
CA PRO A 10 7.60 30.66 -36.49
C PRO A 10 6.79 30.54 -35.20
N ALA A 11 6.14 29.39 -35.02
CA ALA A 11 5.53 29.04 -33.73
C ALA A 11 6.57 29.25 -32.62
N PRO A 12 6.18 29.77 -31.44
CA PRO A 12 7.13 30.00 -30.36
C PRO A 12 7.83 28.68 -30.03
N ALA A 13 9.12 28.60 -30.34
CA ALA A 13 9.97 27.47 -30.03
C ALA A 13 10.26 27.50 -28.53
N MET A 14 9.27 27.13 -27.71
CA MET A 14 9.55 26.72 -26.33
C MET A 14 10.54 25.56 -26.42
N THR A 15 11.68 25.72 -25.78
CA THR A 15 12.68 24.65 -25.71
C THR A 15 12.09 23.45 -24.98
N GLU A 16 12.58 22.26 -25.29
CA GLU A 16 12.15 21.03 -24.62
C GLU A 16 12.30 21.14 -23.08
N ALA A 17 13.31 21.87 -22.61
CA ALA A 17 13.54 22.14 -21.19
C ALA A 17 12.44 23.02 -20.58
N GLU A 18 12.05 24.10 -21.25
CA GLU A 18 10.96 24.98 -20.82
C GLU A 18 9.61 24.27 -20.85
N LEU A 19 9.39 23.44 -21.86
CA LEU A 19 8.19 22.62 -21.97
C LEU A 19 8.14 21.58 -20.84
N ARG A 20 9.24 20.86 -20.57
CA ARG A 20 9.33 19.90 -19.46
C ARG A 20 9.17 20.58 -18.10
N SER A 21 9.63 21.82 -17.94
CA SER A 21 9.47 22.64 -16.72
C SER A 21 8.02 23.08 -16.52
N ALA A 22 7.38 23.61 -17.57
CA ALA A 22 5.99 24.05 -17.53
C ALA A 22 4.98 22.89 -17.33
N LEU A 23 5.37 21.66 -17.69
CA LEU A 23 4.56 20.45 -17.58
C LEU A 23 4.77 19.66 -16.27
N GLN A 24 5.57 20.18 -15.33
CA GLN A 24 5.71 19.54 -14.01
C GLN A 24 4.40 19.70 -13.21
N PRO A 25 3.89 18.63 -12.57
CA PRO A 25 2.76 18.76 -11.66
C PRO A 25 3.14 19.69 -10.52
N ALA A 26 2.14 20.35 -9.93
CA ALA A 26 2.34 21.20 -8.76
C ALA A 26 3.21 20.45 -7.74
N PRO A 27 4.31 21.07 -7.26
CA PRO A 27 5.16 20.44 -6.28
C PRO A 27 4.32 20.16 -5.03
N LEU A 28 4.47 18.96 -4.47
CA LEU A 28 3.81 18.60 -3.22
C LEU A 28 4.25 19.55 -2.11
N HIS A 29 3.35 19.81 -1.17
CA HIS A 29 3.64 20.65 -0.02
C HIS A 29 4.87 20.12 0.75
N LYS A 30 5.83 21.02 0.98
CA LYS A 30 7.00 20.77 1.83
C LYS A 30 6.81 21.50 3.14
N VAL A 31 6.84 20.76 4.24
CA VAL A 31 6.61 21.34 5.57
C VAL A 31 7.80 22.23 5.97
N LYS A 32 7.50 23.45 6.41
CA LYS A 32 8.47 24.40 6.98
C LYS A 32 8.36 24.43 8.49
N ASN A 33 7.14 24.48 9.01
CA ASN A 33 6.90 24.60 10.44
C ASN A 33 6.28 23.32 11.02
N PHE A 34 6.97 22.71 11.98
CA PHE A 34 6.45 21.56 12.71
C PHE A 34 5.49 22.00 13.82
N SER A 35 4.32 22.48 13.41
CA SER A 35 3.27 22.96 14.31
C SER A 35 2.31 21.84 14.73
N GLY A 36 1.51 22.09 15.76
CA GLY A 36 0.40 21.19 16.11
C GLY A 36 -0.61 21.01 14.98
N ALA A 37 -0.80 22.02 14.11
CA ALA A 37 -1.66 21.94 12.94
C ALA A 37 -1.09 21.00 11.87
N THR A 38 0.23 21.03 11.66
CA THR A 38 0.95 20.12 10.75
C THR A 38 0.79 18.66 11.20
N ILE A 39 1.00 18.39 12.48
CA ILE A 39 0.81 17.05 13.06
C ILE A 39 -0.66 16.62 12.93
N ALA A 40 -1.62 17.51 13.20
CA ALA A 40 -3.04 17.22 13.03
C ALA A 40 -3.41 16.90 11.58
N ALA A 41 -2.83 17.60 10.60
CA ALA A 41 -3.00 17.33 9.18
C ALA A 41 -2.43 15.95 8.78
N ASP A 42 -1.22 15.61 9.25
CA ASP A 42 -0.60 14.30 9.01
C ASP A 42 -1.43 13.14 9.59
N CYS A 43 -1.88 13.28 10.84
CA CYS A 43 -2.70 12.30 11.54
C CYS A 43 -4.08 12.16 10.90
N SER A 44 -4.74 13.28 10.57
CA SER A 44 -6.07 13.26 9.93
C SER A 44 -6.03 12.61 8.56
N THR A 45 -4.98 12.90 7.78
CA THR A 45 -4.74 12.22 6.50
C THR A 45 -4.59 10.71 6.71
N ALA A 46 -3.71 10.31 7.65
CA ALA A 46 -3.45 8.90 7.92
C ALA A 46 -4.72 8.13 8.33
N VAL A 47 -5.58 8.74 9.16
CA VAL A 47 -6.86 8.16 9.56
C VAL A 47 -7.82 8.03 8.37
N ALA A 48 -7.98 9.08 7.56
CA ALA A 48 -8.85 9.04 6.38
C ALA A 48 -8.41 7.97 5.37
N VAL A 49 -7.09 7.85 5.16
CA VAL A 49 -6.47 6.82 4.32
C VAL A 49 -6.73 5.42 4.86
N ALA A 50 -6.50 5.22 6.15
CA ALA A 50 -6.71 3.93 6.78
C ALA A 50 -8.18 3.49 6.74
N LEU A 51 -9.13 4.39 7.03
CA LEU A 51 -10.56 4.09 7.00
C LEU A 51 -11.03 3.62 5.63
N THR A 52 -10.48 4.20 4.56
CA THR A 52 -10.84 3.89 3.18
C THR A 52 -10.12 2.63 2.68
N ALA A 53 -8.79 2.58 2.80
CA ALA A 53 -7.99 1.47 2.28
C ALA A 53 -8.27 0.15 3.01
N ALA A 54 -8.61 0.20 4.30
CA ALA A 54 -8.89 -1.00 5.09
C ALA A 54 -10.13 -1.77 4.63
N ILE A 55 -11.08 -1.15 3.90
CA ILE A 55 -12.30 -1.82 3.45
C ILE A 55 -11.97 -3.03 2.55
N PRO A 56 -11.37 -2.85 1.35
CA PRO A 56 -11.01 -3.98 0.49
C PRO A 56 -9.94 -4.88 1.13
N ILE A 57 -9.01 -4.31 1.89
CA ILE A 57 -7.91 -5.05 2.50
C ILE A 57 -8.41 -6.05 3.54
N SER A 58 -9.35 -5.65 4.38
CA SER A 58 -9.91 -6.53 5.42
C SER A 58 -10.73 -7.69 4.85
N ILE A 59 -11.47 -7.46 3.74
CA ILE A 59 -12.18 -8.53 3.03
C ILE A 59 -11.18 -9.56 2.51
N ILE A 60 -10.09 -9.11 1.89
CA ILE A 60 -9.05 -9.99 1.35
C ILE A 60 -8.33 -10.75 2.49
N ASP A 61 -7.88 -10.04 3.53
CA ASP A 61 -7.16 -10.65 4.67
C ASP A 61 -8.02 -11.72 5.36
N TYR A 62 -9.32 -11.43 5.60
CA TYR A 62 -10.23 -12.43 6.15
C TYR A 62 -10.42 -13.63 5.23
N SER A 63 -10.60 -13.41 3.93
CA SER A 63 -10.82 -14.48 2.94
C SER A 63 -9.66 -15.47 2.89
N ILE A 64 -8.42 -14.97 2.94
CA ILE A 64 -7.21 -15.80 2.97
C ILE A 64 -7.12 -16.55 4.31
N MET A 65 -7.19 -15.82 5.43
CA MET A 65 -6.99 -16.42 6.75
C MET A 65 -8.07 -17.45 7.09
N ALA A 66 -9.33 -17.20 6.75
CA ALA A 66 -10.42 -18.14 6.96
C ALA A 66 -10.25 -19.42 6.14
N ARG A 67 -9.77 -19.31 4.89
CA ARG A 67 -9.48 -20.48 4.05
C ARG A 67 -8.31 -21.30 4.58
N VAL A 68 -7.18 -20.66 4.90
CA VAL A 68 -5.97 -21.34 5.39
C VAL A 68 -6.21 -21.98 6.78
N ALA A 69 -7.00 -21.32 7.61
CA ALA A 69 -7.41 -21.87 8.91
C ALA A 69 -8.38 -23.06 8.80
N GLY A 70 -8.93 -23.34 7.60
CA GLY A 70 -9.90 -24.43 7.39
C GLY A 70 -11.33 -24.08 7.80
N VAL A 71 -11.60 -22.81 8.08
CA VAL A 71 -12.94 -22.31 8.48
C VAL A 71 -13.85 -22.15 7.28
N ALA A 72 -13.27 -21.79 6.13
CA ALA A 72 -13.99 -21.58 4.88
C ALA A 72 -13.51 -22.57 3.80
N PRO A 73 -14.44 -23.08 2.96
CA PRO A 73 -14.09 -23.99 1.87
C PRO A 73 -13.36 -23.28 0.71
N SER A 74 -13.59 -21.98 0.51
CA SER A 74 -13.01 -21.21 -0.59
C SER A 74 -12.77 -19.75 -0.22
N SER A 75 -11.60 -19.22 -0.56
CA SER A 75 -11.27 -17.79 -0.37
C SER A 75 -12.13 -16.89 -1.26
N MET A 76 -12.48 -17.33 -2.47
CA MET A 76 -13.26 -16.52 -3.41
C MET A 76 -14.72 -16.35 -2.97
N GLN A 77 -15.29 -17.40 -2.35
CA GLN A 77 -16.63 -17.32 -1.80
C GLN A 77 -16.70 -16.31 -0.64
N GLU A 78 -15.72 -16.33 0.26
CA GLU A 78 -15.63 -15.35 1.36
C GLU A 78 -15.35 -13.94 0.84
N LEU A 79 -14.55 -13.78 -0.23
CA LEU A 79 -14.32 -12.49 -0.88
C LEU A 79 -15.63 -11.91 -1.40
N VAL A 80 -16.39 -12.67 -2.18
CA VAL A 80 -17.68 -12.26 -2.73
C VAL A 80 -18.69 -11.95 -1.62
N LYS A 81 -18.71 -12.76 -0.56
CA LYS A 81 -19.56 -12.53 0.62
C LYS A 81 -19.18 -11.23 1.32
N GLY A 82 -17.90 -10.94 1.50
CA GLY A 82 -17.42 -9.68 2.08
C GLY A 82 -17.82 -8.47 1.25
N VAL A 83 -17.63 -8.53 -0.07
CA VAL A 83 -18.05 -7.47 -1.00
C VAL A 83 -19.56 -7.25 -0.95
N LYS A 84 -20.37 -8.32 -1.04
CA LYS A 84 -21.83 -8.23 -0.91
C LYS A 84 -22.25 -7.64 0.43
N THR A 85 -21.55 -7.97 1.51
CA THR A 85 -21.88 -7.44 2.83
C THR A 85 -21.60 -5.94 2.92
N VAL A 86 -20.46 -5.46 2.41
CA VAL A 86 -20.17 -4.02 2.37
C VAL A 86 -21.20 -3.26 1.53
N LEU A 87 -21.57 -3.80 0.36
CA LEU A 87 -22.48 -3.12 -0.56
C LEU A 87 -23.94 -3.14 -0.10
N PHE A 88 -24.44 -4.29 0.37
CA PHE A 88 -25.86 -4.47 0.65
C PHE A 88 -26.21 -4.45 2.14
N ARG A 89 -25.25 -4.65 3.04
CA ARG A 89 -25.47 -4.69 4.50
C ARG A 89 -24.30 -4.05 5.27
N PRO A 90 -23.96 -2.77 5.03
CA PRO A 90 -22.77 -2.13 5.59
C PRO A 90 -22.72 -2.14 7.12
N HIS A 91 -23.87 -2.05 7.79
CA HIS A 91 -23.96 -2.15 9.25
C HIS A 91 -23.38 -3.47 9.79
N LYS A 92 -23.58 -4.59 9.09
CA LYS A 92 -23.00 -5.91 9.46
C LYS A 92 -21.50 -6.00 9.18
N PHE A 93 -20.95 -5.13 8.34
CA PHE A 93 -19.51 -5.09 8.06
C PHE A 93 -18.77 -4.25 9.11
N PHE A 94 -19.29 -3.07 9.44
CA PHE A 94 -18.61 -2.15 10.35
C PHE A 94 -18.87 -2.45 11.83
N LEU A 95 -20.07 -2.91 12.20
CA LEU A 95 -20.42 -3.17 13.59
C LEU A 95 -20.13 -4.63 13.99
N PRO A 96 -19.69 -4.87 15.24
CA PRO A 96 -19.50 -6.23 15.75
C PRO A 96 -20.79 -7.05 15.66
N CYS A 97 -20.75 -8.18 14.96
CA CYS A 97 -21.87 -9.11 14.81
C CYS A 97 -21.38 -10.54 15.00
N ALA A 98 -22.17 -11.39 15.65
CA ALA A 98 -21.83 -12.81 15.86
C ALA A 98 -21.61 -13.56 14.53
N GLU A 99 -22.32 -13.15 13.47
CA GLU A 99 -22.25 -13.75 12.14
C GLU A 99 -21.05 -13.30 11.30
N ASN A 100 -20.41 -12.17 11.62
CA ASN A 100 -19.42 -11.55 10.75
C ASN A 100 -18.17 -11.06 11.49
N LYS A 101 -17.08 -11.80 11.32
CA LYS A 101 -15.76 -11.45 11.86
C LYS A 101 -15.06 -10.33 11.07
N CYS A 102 -15.61 -9.88 9.94
CA CYS A 102 -15.03 -8.81 9.14
C CYS A 102 -14.94 -7.47 9.89
N SER A 103 -15.84 -7.16 10.84
CA SER A 103 -15.74 -5.94 11.65
C SER A 103 -14.44 -5.91 12.48
N LEU A 104 -14.05 -7.05 13.07
CA LEU A 104 -12.79 -7.17 13.79
C LEU A 104 -11.60 -6.97 12.85
N VAL A 105 -11.60 -7.67 11.71
CA VAL A 105 -10.52 -7.58 10.71
C VAL A 105 -10.40 -6.16 10.17
N TYR A 106 -11.53 -5.51 9.87
CA TYR A 106 -11.57 -4.11 9.45
C TYR A 106 -10.93 -3.20 10.49
N ARG A 107 -11.35 -3.28 11.76
CA ARG A 107 -10.80 -2.43 12.84
C ARG A 107 -9.31 -2.60 13.00
N VAL A 108 -8.80 -3.83 13.02
CA VAL A 108 -7.34 -4.04 13.16
C VAL A 108 -6.59 -3.58 11.91
N CYS A 109 -7.15 -3.73 10.71
CA CYS A 109 -6.58 -3.17 9.49
C CYS A 109 -6.53 -1.64 9.53
N VAL A 110 -7.62 -0.96 9.93
CA VAL A 110 -7.64 0.50 10.11
C VAL A 110 -6.55 0.93 11.09
N THR A 111 -6.42 0.25 12.22
CA THR A 111 -5.36 0.56 13.20
C THR A 111 -3.97 0.40 12.58
N THR A 112 -3.68 -0.73 11.95
CA THR A 112 -2.36 -0.97 11.34
C THR A 112 -2.02 0.07 10.29
N TYR A 113 -2.90 0.29 9.32
CA TYR A 113 -2.63 1.27 8.26
C TYR A 113 -2.58 2.70 8.81
N GLY A 114 -3.43 3.04 9.79
CA GLY A 114 -3.44 4.35 10.43
C GLY A 114 -2.09 4.68 11.06
N PHE A 115 -1.55 3.77 11.89
CA PHE A 115 -0.25 3.98 12.51
C PHE A 115 0.92 3.95 11.52
N THR A 116 0.84 3.11 10.48
CA THR A 116 1.84 3.10 9.40
C THR A 116 1.92 4.45 8.68
N TYR A 117 0.78 4.99 8.23
CA TYR A 117 0.75 6.28 7.56
C TYR A 117 1.06 7.43 8.51
N MET A 118 0.59 7.37 9.77
CA MET A 118 0.86 8.41 10.76
C MET A 118 2.36 8.50 11.07
N GLY A 119 3.01 7.36 11.29
CA GLY A 119 4.46 7.30 11.49
C GLY A 119 5.22 7.82 10.26
N SER A 120 4.79 7.44 9.05
CA SER A 120 5.41 7.92 7.82
C SER A 120 5.29 9.43 7.63
N ASN A 121 4.06 9.95 7.76
CA ASN A 121 3.73 11.35 7.52
C ASN A 121 4.40 12.27 8.54
N VAL A 122 4.31 11.94 9.83
CA VAL A 122 4.90 12.75 10.91
C VAL A 122 6.43 12.75 10.82
N ALA A 123 7.06 11.60 10.56
CA ALA A 123 8.52 11.54 10.38
C ALA A 123 8.97 12.39 9.18
N LYS A 124 8.21 12.36 8.08
CA LYS A 124 8.48 13.19 6.91
C LYS A 124 8.41 14.68 7.24
N SER A 125 7.31 15.12 7.85
CA SER A 125 7.08 16.52 8.23
C SER A 125 8.13 17.03 9.21
N TYR A 126 8.55 16.19 10.17
CA TYR A 126 9.60 16.52 11.13
C TYR A 126 10.96 16.70 10.46
N CYS A 127 11.33 15.82 9.52
CA CYS A 127 12.60 15.96 8.81
C CYS A 127 12.60 17.18 7.87
N GLU A 128 11.48 17.43 7.16
CA GLU A 128 11.32 18.59 6.29
C GLU A 128 11.46 19.91 7.07
N SER A 129 10.79 20.04 8.22
CA SER A 129 10.84 21.26 9.04
C SER A 129 12.21 21.55 9.65
N ASN A 130 13.07 20.54 9.80
CA ASN A 130 14.41 20.67 10.36
C ASN A 130 15.52 20.79 9.29
N GLY A 131 15.15 21.01 8.02
CA GLY A 131 16.11 21.16 6.92
C GLY A 131 16.76 19.84 6.47
N MET A 132 16.26 18.69 6.93
CA MET A 132 16.74 17.35 6.55
C MET A 132 16.01 16.82 5.31
N GLU A 133 15.80 17.65 4.28
CA GLU A 133 14.96 17.31 3.12
C GLU A 133 15.43 16.06 2.37
N LYS A 134 16.76 15.85 2.30
CA LYS A 134 17.37 14.72 1.59
C LYS A 134 17.04 13.39 2.27
N ASP A 135 16.91 13.39 3.58
CA ASP A 135 16.68 12.19 4.40
C ASP A 135 15.19 11.99 4.74
N ALA A 136 14.33 12.98 4.50
CA ALA A 136 12.93 12.95 4.90
C ALA A 136 12.15 11.74 4.34
N ASN A 137 12.37 11.39 3.07
CA ASN A 137 11.72 10.21 2.47
C ASN A 137 12.27 8.89 3.05
N LEU A 138 13.56 8.84 3.40
CA LEU A 138 14.16 7.68 4.05
C LEU A 138 13.60 7.51 5.47
N ALA A 139 13.56 8.59 6.25
CA ALA A 139 13.00 8.61 7.59
C ALA A 139 11.51 8.20 7.58
N ALA A 140 10.72 8.75 6.66
CA ALA A 140 9.32 8.37 6.45
C ALA A 140 9.16 6.88 6.12
N GLY A 141 10.08 6.35 5.30
CA GLY A 141 10.14 4.93 4.97
C GLY A 141 10.45 4.06 6.19
N ILE A 142 11.50 4.39 6.94
CA ILE A 142 11.91 3.63 8.14
C ILE A 142 10.80 3.64 9.18
N ALA A 143 10.24 4.81 9.50
CA ALA A 143 9.14 4.96 10.45
C ALA A 143 7.92 4.14 10.02
N SER A 144 7.55 4.22 8.73
CA SER A 144 6.48 3.40 8.15
C SER A 144 6.76 1.90 8.27
N GLY A 145 7.98 1.46 7.96
CA GLY A 145 8.37 0.05 8.02
C GLY A 145 8.34 -0.53 9.43
N VAL A 146 8.82 0.23 10.42
CA VAL A 146 8.76 -0.16 11.84
C VAL A 146 7.31 -0.25 12.31
N MET A 147 6.51 0.80 12.07
CA MET A 147 5.09 0.81 12.44
C MET A 147 4.33 -0.34 11.77
N ASN A 148 4.53 -0.54 10.47
CA ASN A 148 3.88 -1.61 9.72
C ASN A 148 4.22 -2.99 10.29
N THR A 149 5.49 -3.25 10.61
CA THR A 149 5.94 -4.53 11.17
C THR A 149 5.30 -4.80 12.53
N VAL A 150 5.37 -3.83 13.45
CA VAL A 150 4.81 -3.96 14.81
C VAL A 150 3.30 -4.21 14.75
N PHE A 151 2.57 -3.34 14.04
CA PHE A 151 1.11 -3.42 14.00
C PHE A 151 0.61 -4.58 13.15
N THR A 152 1.40 -5.10 12.22
CA THR A 152 1.03 -6.28 11.44
C THR A 152 1.19 -7.57 12.25
N ILE A 153 2.25 -7.70 13.05
CA ILE A 153 2.37 -8.82 13.99
C ILE A 153 1.19 -8.82 14.98
N TRP A 154 0.83 -7.63 15.48
CA TRP A 154 -0.32 -7.45 16.37
C TRP A 154 -1.64 -7.81 15.68
N LYS A 155 -1.94 -7.25 14.50
CA LYS A 155 -3.21 -7.53 13.79
C LYS A 155 -3.34 -9.02 13.46
N ASP A 156 -2.29 -9.64 12.92
CA ASP A 156 -2.34 -11.04 12.47
C ASP A 156 -2.55 -11.95 13.71
N SER A 157 -1.96 -11.60 14.85
CA SER A 157 -2.20 -12.29 16.13
C SER A 157 -3.64 -12.15 16.64
N VAL A 158 -4.25 -10.97 16.51
CA VAL A 158 -5.65 -10.72 16.91
C VAL A 158 -6.61 -11.51 16.01
N ILE A 159 -6.40 -11.48 14.69
CA ILE A 159 -7.26 -12.19 13.73
C ILE A 159 -7.18 -13.70 13.96
N LEU A 160 -5.97 -14.24 14.13
CA LEU A 160 -5.79 -15.67 14.39
C LEU A 160 -6.48 -16.14 15.66
N ARG A 161 -6.46 -15.34 16.74
CA ARG A 161 -7.16 -15.66 17.99
C ARG A 161 -8.68 -15.60 17.85
N ALA A 162 -9.18 -14.84 16.88
CA ALA A 162 -10.61 -14.75 16.61
C ALA A 162 -11.12 -15.86 15.68
N LEU A 163 -10.24 -16.57 14.96
CA LEU A 163 -10.62 -17.73 14.17
C LEU A 163 -10.85 -18.95 15.08
N PRO A 164 -11.85 -19.79 14.79
CA PRO A 164 -12.02 -21.04 15.52
C PRO A 164 -10.79 -21.96 15.29
N PRO A 165 -10.39 -22.75 16.30
CA PRO A 165 -9.32 -23.72 16.14
C PRO A 165 -9.74 -24.85 15.17
N ALA A 166 -8.78 -25.42 14.45
CA ALA A 166 -9.03 -26.53 13.52
C ALA A 166 -9.61 -27.77 14.22
N ASN A 167 -9.21 -28.03 15.46
CA ASN A 167 -9.75 -29.10 16.28
C ASN A 167 -10.69 -28.55 17.36
N PRO A 168 -11.94 -29.04 17.47
CA PRO A 168 -12.89 -28.61 18.49
C PRO A 168 -12.38 -28.80 19.93
N ASN A 169 -11.58 -29.85 20.16
CA ASN A 169 -10.99 -30.15 21.47
C ASN A 169 -9.93 -29.11 21.90
N ASP A 170 -9.46 -28.28 20.98
CA ASP A 170 -8.43 -27.26 21.20
C ASP A 170 -9.02 -25.85 21.44
N LEU A 171 -10.31 -25.74 21.79
CA LEU A 171 -10.97 -24.48 22.17
C LEU A 171 -10.21 -23.71 23.27
N SER A 172 -9.55 -24.40 24.20
CA SER A 172 -8.69 -23.79 25.22
C SER A 172 -7.46 -23.10 24.62
N ASN A 173 -6.92 -23.61 23.51
CA ASN A 173 -5.78 -23.05 22.80
C ASN A 173 -6.13 -21.74 22.10
N ALA A 174 -7.40 -21.45 21.75
CA ALA A 174 -7.80 -20.17 21.16
C ALA A 174 -7.53 -18.97 22.11
N LYS A 175 -7.59 -19.20 23.44
CA LYS A 175 -7.32 -18.19 24.47
C LYS A 175 -5.83 -18.02 24.76
N LYS A 176 -4.98 -19.00 24.40
CA LYS A 176 -3.54 -18.97 24.65
C LYS A 176 -2.81 -17.94 23.79
N PRO A 177 -1.66 -17.40 24.26
CA PRO A 177 -0.83 -16.50 23.48
C PRO A 177 -0.39 -17.16 22.16
N VAL A 178 -0.23 -16.35 21.13
CA VAL A 178 0.25 -16.84 19.83
C VAL A 178 1.70 -17.34 19.98
N PRO A 179 2.02 -18.56 19.49
CA PRO A 179 3.35 -19.12 19.60
C PRO A 179 4.43 -18.19 19.03
N PHE A 180 5.64 -18.27 19.61
CA PHE A 180 6.76 -17.44 19.16
C PHE A 180 7.07 -17.63 17.68
N LEU A 181 7.09 -18.87 17.19
CA LEU A 181 7.37 -19.17 15.78
C LEU A 181 6.38 -18.50 14.83
N THR A 182 5.08 -18.48 15.16
CA THR A 182 4.07 -17.74 14.37
C THR A 182 4.39 -16.25 14.32
N ARG A 183 4.75 -15.62 15.44
CA ARG A 183 5.12 -14.20 15.49
C ARG A 183 6.41 -13.92 14.72
N ALA A 184 7.40 -14.80 14.83
CA ALA A 184 8.66 -14.71 14.10
C ALA A 184 8.45 -14.81 12.58
N LEU A 185 7.57 -15.70 12.11
CA LEU A 185 7.22 -15.82 10.69
C LEU A 185 6.51 -14.56 10.17
N PHE A 186 5.61 -13.96 10.93
CA PHE A 186 5.00 -12.68 10.53
C PHE A 186 6.03 -11.53 10.51
N CYS A 187 6.90 -11.46 11.53
CA CYS A 187 7.97 -10.48 11.58
C CYS A 187 8.94 -10.61 10.39
N GLY A 188 9.40 -11.83 10.10
CA GLY A 188 10.32 -12.08 8.99
C GLY A 188 9.70 -11.74 7.63
N ARG A 189 8.41 -12.04 7.46
CA ARG A 189 7.64 -11.68 6.26
C ARG A 189 7.62 -10.16 6.02
N ASP A 190 7.33 -9.40 7.07
CA ASP A 190 7.19 -7.95 6.97
C ASP A 190 8.56 -7.28 6.82
N THR A 191 9.56 -7.74 7.58
CA THR A 191 10.95 -7.30 7.43
C THR A 191 11.45 -7.51 6.01
N LEU A 192 11.22 -8.69 5.40
CA LEU A 192 11.62 -8.97 4.03
C LEU A 192 10.96 -7.99 3.03
N THR A 193 9.69 -7.68 3.25
CA THR A 193 8.94 -6.74 2.40
C THR A 193 9.48 -5.32 2.54
N CYS A 194 9.78 -4.88 3.77
CA CYS A 194 10.38 -3.57 4.02
C CYS A 194 11.77 -3.46 3.41
N VAL A 195 12.65 -4.44 3.63
CA VAL A 195 14.00 -4.45 3.05
C VAL A 195 13.94 -4.40 1.53
N ALA A 196 13.06 -5.18 0.91
CA ALA A 196 12.89 -5.16 -0.54
C ALA A 196 12.39 -3.81 -1.07
N ALA A 197 11.54 -3.12 -0.32
CA ALA A 197 11.08 -1.79 -0.69
C ALA A 197 12.24 -0.77 -0.75
N PHE A 198 13.22 -0.86 0.15
CA PHE A 198 14.38 0.05 0.16
C PHE A 198 15.48 -0.37 -0.82
N THR A 199 15.73 -1.67 -0.96
CA THR A 199 16.86 -2.18 -1.73
C THR A 199 16.51 -2.49 -3.17
N PHE A 200 15.38 -3.17 -3.42
CA PHE A 200 15.07 -3.68 -4.75
C PHE A 200 14.23 -2.74 -5.60
N VAL A 201 13.34 -1.93 -5.01
CA VAL A 201 12.49 -1.01 -5.79
C VAL A 201 13.32 -0.02 -6.63
N PRO A 202 14.35 0.66 -6.12
CA PRO A 202 15.16 1.58 -6.93
C PRO A 202 15.88 0.86 -8.08
N THR A 203 16.43 -0.33 -7.82
CA THR A 203 17.11 -1.16 -8.83
C THR A 203 16.14 -1.64 -9.90
N VAL A 204 14.94 -2.09 -9.50
CA VAL A 204 13.89 -2.54 -10.43
C VAL A 204 13.38 -1.35 -11.26
N ALA A 205 13.21 -0.17 -10.66
CA ALA A 205 12.80 1.03 -11.39
C ALA A 205 13.85 1.44 -12.44
N SER A 206 15.14 1.39 -12.10
CA SER A 206 16.24 1.64 -13.04
C SER A 206 16.26 0.61 -14.15
N TRP A 207 16.07 -0.68 -13.83
CA TRP A 207 16.03 -1.76 -14.81
C TRP A 207 14.86 -1.59 -15.78
N ILE A 208 13.64 -1.31 -15.28
CA ILE A 208 12.45 -1.06 -16.12
C ILE A 208 12.68 0.14 -17.05
N SER A 209 13.30 1.20 -16.56
CA SER A 209 13.60 2.41 -17.35
C SER A 209 14.56 2.16 -18.52
N GLY A 210 15.32 1.05 -18.48
CA GLY A 210 16.14 0.58 -19.59
C GLY A 210 15.33 0.02 -20.77
N TYR A 211 14.14 -0.55 -20.51
CA TYR A 211 13.32 -1.25 -21.51
C TYR A 211 12.01 -0.51 -21.84
N ALA A 212 11.56 0.36 -20.95
CA ALA A 212 10.27 1.01 -21.03
C ALA A 212 10.37 2.51 -20.70
N TYR A 213 9.47 3.28 -21.26
CA TYR A 213 9.35 4.71 -21.00
C TYR A 213 7.91 5.07 -20.60
N TYR A 214 7.78 6.04 -19.72
CA TYR A 214 6.50 6.62 -19.34
C TYR A 214 6.35 7.99 -20.01
N GLN A 215 5.46 8.07 -21.00
CA GLN A 215 5.05 9.35 -21.59
C GLN A 215 3.98 9.98 -20.70
N LYS A 216 4.32 11.06 -20.00
CA LYS A 216 3.33 11.85 -19.26
C LYS A 216 2.47 12.63 -20.26
N ARG A 217 1.30 12.10 -20.62
CA ARG A 217 0.36 12.78 -21.52
C ARG A 217 -0.38 13.86 -20.71
N LEU A 218 -0.23 15.13 -21.05
CA LEU A 218 -0.86 16.23 -20.30
C LEU A 218 -2.18 16.68 -20.94
N PRO A 219 -3.23 16.97 -20.12
CA PRO A 219 -4.51 17.51 -20.60
C PRO A 219 -4.41 18.87 -21.29
N GLN A 220 -3.35 19.64 -21.00
CA GLN A 220 -3.19 21.03 -21.46
C GLN A 220 -2.51 21.16 -22.84
N ALA A 221 -2.00 20.06 -23.40
CA ALA A 221 -1.37 20.05 -24.73
C ALA A 221 -1.51 18.64 -25.37
N PRO A 222 -2.71 18.27 -25.87
CA PRO A 222 -2.97 16.94 -26.42
C PRO A 222 -2.16 16.61 -27.69
N ASP A 223 -1.66 17.63 -28.39
CA ASP A 223 -1.01 17.52 -29.71
C ASP A 223 0.53 17.54 -29.66
N VAL A 224 1.15 17.69 -28.48
CA VAL A 224 2.61 17.73 -28.34
C VAL A 224 3.15 16.32 -28.09
N ILE A 225 3.60 15.69 -29.17
CA ILE A 225 4.33 14.42 -29.14
C ILE A 225 5.82 14.76 -29.07
N LEU A 226 6.46 14.50 -27.92
CA LEU A 226 7.93 14.54 -27.82
C LEU A 226 8.51 13.50 -28.81
N PRO A 227 9.50 13.86 -29.65
CA PRO A 227 9.98 12.97 -30.69
C PRO A 227 10.83 11.81 -30.14
N ASP A 228 10.58 10.66 -30.78
CA ASP A 228 11.36 9.43 -30.96
C ASP A 228 11.68 8.49 -29.77
N SER A 229 10.68 7.64 -29.53
CA SER A 229 10.79 6.19 -29.27
C SER A 229 12.17 5.57 -29.57
N GLU A 230 13.02 5.42 -28.54
CA GLU A 230 14.23 4.59 -28.56
C GLU A 230 13.92 3.06 -28.56
N GLY A 231 12.94 2.58 -29.35
CA GLY A 231 12.55 1.16 -29.34
C GLY A 231 12.02 0.61 -27.99
N LYS A 232 11.77 1.49 -27.01
CA LYS A 232 11.28 1.14 -25.66
C LYS A 232 9.77 0.99 -25.62
N VAL A 233 9.26 0.14 -24.74
CA VAL A 233 7.82 -0.09 -24.56
C VAL A 233 7.18 1.07 -23.79
N ARG A 234 6.03 1.58 -24.24
CA ARG A 234 5.29 2.63 -23.53
C ARG A 234 4.53 2.06 -22.34
N LEU A 235 4.78 2.57 -21.14
CA LEU A 235 4.03 2.24 -19.93
C LEU A 235 2.90 3.25 -19.64
N PRO A 236 1.77 2.81 -19.03
CA PRO A 236 0.67 3.69 -18.64
C PRO A 236 0.92 4.46 -17.34
N ILE A 237 1.91 4.05 -16.54
CA ILE A 237 2.30 4.65 -15.26
C ILE A 237 3.84 4.74 -15.17
N SER A 238 4.37 5.50 -14.21
CA SER A 238 5.82 5.72 -14.11
C SER A 238 6.58 4.42 -13.81
N CYS A 239 7.83 4.29 -14.28
CA CYS A 239 8.67 3.12 -14.01
C CYS A 239 8.87 2.88 -12.50
N THR A 240 8.90 3.96 -11.71
CA THR A 240 8.99 3.88 -10.25
C THR A 240 7.71 3.30 -9.65
N ASP A 241 6.53 3.74 -10.10
CA ASP A 241 5.25 3.20 -9.62
C ASP A 241 5.08 1.72 -10.03
N VAL A 242 5.50 1.36 -11.24
CA VAL A 242 5.52 -0.05 -11.68
C VAL A 242 6.43 -0.88 -10.77
N ALA A 243 7.64 -0.41 -10.49
CA ALA A 243 8.56 -1.11 -9.59
C ALA A 243 7.98 -1.25 -8.17
N GLN A 244 7.34 -0.19 -7.66
CA GLN A 244 6.68 -0.19 -6.36
C GLN A 244 5.51 -1.18 -6.27
N MET A 245 4.86 -1.52 -7.38
CA MET A 245 3.82 -2.56 -7.42
C MET A 245 4.39 -3.96 -7.67
N LEU A 246 5.37 -4.07 -8.59
CA LEU A 246 5.94 -5.34 -9.03
C LEU A 246 6.81 -6.00 -7.95
N THR A 247 7.68 -5.23 -7.30
CA THR A 247 8.58 -5.76 -6.26
C THR A 247 7.82 -6.45 -5.11
N PRO A 248 6.83 -5.81 -4.46
CA PRO A 248 6.06 -6.49 -3.42
C PRO A 248 5.20 -7.63 -3.98
N ALA A 249 4.75 -7.56 -5.24
CA ALA A 249 4.00 -8.66 -5.86
C ALA A 249 4.88 -9.91 -6.03
N LEU A 250 6.11 -9.78 -6.52
CA LEU A 250 7.05 -10.90 -6.65
C LEU A 250 7.40 -11.50 -5.29
N LEU A 251 7.61 -10.65 -4.28
CA LEU A 251 7.82 -11.12 -2.91
C LEU A 251 6.62 -11.88 -2.33
N GLN A 252 5.41 -11.73 -2.86
CA GLN A 252 4.27 -12.55 -2.41
C GLN A 252 4.49 -14.04 -2.62
N LEU A 253 5.30 -14.45 -3.59
CA LEU A 253 5.64 -15.87 -3.77
C LEU A 253 6.32 -16.44 -2.51
N LEU A 254 7.27 -15.71 -1.94
CA LEU A 254 7.96 -16.16 -0.74
C LEU A 254 7.18 -15.85 0.55
N THR A 255 6.66 -14.63 0.67
CA THR A 255 5.97 -14.17 1.90
C THR A 255 4.64 -14.88 2.13
N THR A 256 4.00 -15.43 1.08
CA THR A 256 2.80 -16.26 1.22
C THR A 256 3.12 -17.61 1.85
N LEU A 257 4.27 -18.22 1.55
CA LEU A 257 4.71 -19.45 2.21
C LEU A 257 4.85 -19.24 3.73
N MET A 258 5.53 -18.17 4.13
CA MET A 258 5.68 -17.79 5.54
C MET A 258 4.31 -17.55 6.21
N HIS A 259 3.40 -16.87 5.50
CA HIS A 259 2.08 -16.56 6.02
C HIS A 259 1.21 -17.81 6.23
N ILE A 260 1.15 -18.71 5.25
CA ILE A 260 0.39 -19.97 5.37
C ILE A 260 0.97 -20.82 6.50
N THR A 261 2.30 -20.93 6.55
CA THR A 261 3.00 -21.69 7.59
C THR A 261 2.67 -21.15 8.98
N ALA A 262 2.70 -19.82 9.17
CA ALA A 262 2.37 -19.18 10.43
C ALA A 262 0.93 -19.46 10.90
N ILE A 263 -0.04 -19.42 9.98
CA ILE A 263 -1.44 -19.71 10.25
C ILE A 263 -1.62 -21.19 10.60
N ARG A 264 -1.11 -22.11 9.77
CA ARG A 264 -1.25 -23.57 10.02
C ARG A 264 -0.58 -23.98 11.31
N TYR A 265 0.63 -23.48 11.57
CA TYR A 265 1.33 -23.71 12.83
C TYR A 265 0.48 -23.29 14.03
N ARG A 266 -0.16 -22.11 13.98
CA ARG A 266 -1.05 -21.66 15.06
C ARG A 266 -2.29 -22.53 15.23
N GLN A 267 -2.85 -23.02 14.13
CA GLN A 267 -4.11 -23.75 14.11
C GLN A 267 -3.99 -25.19 14.62
N THR A 268 -2.84 -25.84 14.36
CA THR A 268 -2.58 -27.21 14.79
C THR A 268 -1.69 -27.30 16.04
N TYR A 269 -1.22 -26.17 16.58
CA TYR A 269 -0.39 -26.14 17.79
C TYR A 269 -1.11 -26.79 18.99
N PRO A 270 -0.44 -27.67 19.76
CA PRO A 270 0.98 -28.06 19.67
C PRO A 270 1.29 -29.22 18.71
N GLN A 271 0.27 -29.89 18.15
CA GLN A 271 0.38 -31.07 17.29
C GLN A 271 0.63 -30.72 15.81
N PHE A 272 1.62 -29.87 15.56
CA PHE A 272 1.95 -29.44 14.20
C PHE A 272 2.56 -30.59 13.37
N SER A 273 2.05 -30.78 12.14
CA SER A 273 2.54 -31.81 11.21
C SER A 273 2.93 -31.20 9.86
N LEU A 274 4.06 -31.65 9.32
CA LEU A 274 4.52 -31.22 7.99
C LEU A 274 3.62 -31.72 6.85
N ASN A 275 2.95 -32.86 7.05
CA ASN A 275 1.99 -33.38 6.07
C ASN A 275 0.78 -32.44 5.95
N ASP A 276 0.24 -31.99 7.10
CA ASP A 276 -0.84 -30.99 7.16
C ASP A 276 -0.42 -29.67 6.49
N LEU A 277 0.81 -29.21 6.73
CA LEU A 277 1.34 -28.02 6.07
C LEU A 277 1.42 -28.21 4.55
N SER A 278 1.94 -29.35 4.08
CA SER A 278 2.08 -29.66 2.66
C SER A 278 0.73 -29.66 1.95
N ASP A 279 -0.28 -30.30 2.55
CA ASP A 279 -1.64 -30.35 2.00
C ASP A 279 -2.31 -28.97 2.00
N SER A 280 -2.10 -28.18 3.06
CA SER A 280 -2.56 -26.80 3.12
C SER A 280 -1.90 -25.92 2.05
N LEU A 281 -0.59 -26.03 1.86
CA LEU A 281 0.14 -25.30 0.83
C LEU A 281 -0.37 -25.67 -0.57
N ARG A 282 -0.47 -26.96 -0.89
CA ARG A 282 -0.99 -27.42 -2.19
C ARG A 282 -2.39 -26.89 -2.49
N SER A 283 -3.26 -26.85 -1.48
CA SER A 283 -4.67 -26.45 -1.67
C SER A 283 -4.92 -24.95 -1.59
N THR A 284 -4.06 -24.17 -0.94
CA THR A 284 -4.33 -22.75 -0.66
C THR A 284 -3.29 -21.77 -1.20
N TYR A 285 -2.09 -22.22 -1.58
CA TYR A 285 -0.98 -21.34 -1.94
C TYR A 285 -1.28 -20.44 -3.12
N LEU A 286 -1.79 -20.98 -4.23
CA LEU A 286 -2.07 -20.18 -5.43
C LEU A 286 -3.16 -19.12 -5.17
N SER A 287 -4.28 -19.53 -4.57
CA SER A 287 -5.37 -18.61 -4.24
C SER A 287 -4.93 -17.53 -3.25
N SER A 288 -4.15 -17.91 -2.24
CA SER A 288 -3.63 -16.97 -1.24
C SER A 288 -2.65 -15.98 -1.87
N THR A 289 -1.74 -16.46 -2.73
CA THR A 289 -0.75 -15.61 -3.41
C THR A 289 -1.44 -14.57 -4.30
N LEU A 290 -2.39 -15.01 -5.15
CA LEU A 290 -3.12 -14.10 -6.03
C LEU A 290 -3.91 -13.06 -5.25
N LEU A 291 -4.63 -13.47 -4.19
CA LEU A 291 -5.35 -12.52 -3.35
C LEU A 291 -4.42 -11.53 -2.64
N ARG A 292 -3.25 -11.99 -2.18
CA ARG A 292 -2.24 -11.11 -1.57
C ARG A 292 -1.63 -10.15 -2.58
N MET A 293 -1.47 -10.55 -3.84
CA MET A 293 -1.08 -9.64 -4.93
C MET A 293 -2.20 -8.63 -5.24
N CYS A 294 -3.47 -9.06 -5.31
CA CYS A 294 -4.62 -8.15 -5.50
C CYS A 294 -4.71 -7.11 -4.37
N ARG A 295 -4.37 -7.47 -3.13
CA ARG A 295 -4.34 -6.55 -1.98
C ARG A 295 -3.35 -5.39 -2.15
N ILE A 296 -2.31 -5.53 -2.98
CA ILE A 296 -1.33 -4.47 -3.24
C ILE A 296 -2.02 -3.27 -3.90
N MET A 297 -3.02 -3.50 -4.75
CA MET A 297 -3.70 -2.43 -5.49
C MET A 297 -4.44 -1.45 -4.57
N PRO A 298 -5.30 -1.87 -3.61
CA PRO A 298 -5.87 -0.94 -2.66
C PRO A 298 -4.86 -0.26 -1.74
N ALA A 299 -3.81 -0.99 -1.33
CA ALA A 299 -2.82 -0.47 -0.38
C ALA A 299 -1.93 0.62 -1.00
N PHE A 300 -1.34 0.34 -2.17
CA PHE A 300 -0.42 1.28 -2.83
C PHE A 300 -1.13 2.21 -3.81
N GLY A 301 -2.17 1.73 -4.49
CA GLY A 301 -2.97 2.54 -5.41
C GLY A 301 -3.84 3.54 -4.66
N ILE A 302 -4.97 3.09 -4.12
CA ILE A 302 -5.92 3.98 -3.43
C ILE A 302 -5.26 4.63 -2.21
N GLY A 303 -4.63 3.84 -1.34
CA GLY A 303 -4.01 4.35 -0.11
C GLY A 303 -2.86 5.32 -0.35
N GLY A 304 -1.92 4.94 -1.23
CA GLY A 304 -0.75 5.77 -1.54
C GLY A 304 -1.08 7.08 -2.24
N ILE A 305 -1.92 7.04 -3.28
CA ILE A 305 -2.36 8.24 -4.00
C ILE A 305 -3.14 9.15 -3.07
N MET A 306 -4.13 8.60 -2.35
CA MET A 306 -4.95 9.41 -1.45
C MET A 306 -4.14 10.03 -0.32
N ASN A 307 -3.16 9.31 0.26
CA ASN A 307 -2.26 9.89 1.26
C ASN A 307 -1.47 11.05 0.68
N ARG A 308 -0.94 10.93 -0.54
CA ARG A 308 -0.15 11.98 -1.19
C ARG A 308 -0.97 13.25 -1.43
N GLU A 309 -2.13 13.11 -2.08
CA GLU A 309 -2.97 14.25 -2.47
C GLU A 309 -3.65 14.91 -1.25
N LEU A 310 -4.25 14.10 -0.36
CA LEU A 310 -4.94 14.62 0.83
C LEU A 310 -3.96 15.25 1.81
N ARG A 311 -2.77 14.65 2.01
CA ARG A 311 -1.74 15.21 2.88
C ARG A 311 -1.29 16.57 2.35
N SER A 312 -0.99 16.67 1.06
CA SER A 312 -0.58 17.96 0.47
C SER A 312 -1.64 19.03 0.70
N SER A 313 -2.91 18.72 0.42
CA SER A 313 -4.00 19.69 0.57
C SER A 313 -4.24 20.12 2.02
N LEU A 314 -4.10 19.21 2.99
CA LEU A 314 -4.25 19.56 4.41
C LEU A 314 -3.03 20.34 4.93
N LEU A 315 -1.83 20.01 4.47
CA LEU A 315 -0.61 20.74 4.83
C LEU A 315 -0.60 22.16 4.24
N ASP A 316 -1.08 22.36 3.01
CA ASP A 316 -1.25 23.70 2.41
C ASP A 316 -2.09 24.64 3.28
N ARG A 317 -3.05 24.09 4.06
CA ARG A 317 -3.89 24.85 4.99
C ARG A 317 -3.27 24.99 6.38
N ALA A 318 -2.49 24.00 6.82
CA ALA A 318 -1.91 23.95 8.15
C ALA A 318 -0.59 24.71 8.28
N ASP A 319 0.18 24.81 7.19
CA ASP A 319 1.45 25.54 7.09
C ASP A 319 1.45 26.39 5.81
N PRO A 320 0.59 27.44 5.72
CA PRO A 320 0.47 28.22 4.51
C PRO A 320 1.82 28.88 4.15
N CYS A 321 2.32 28.59 2.95
CA CYS A 321 3.41 29.36 2.38
C CYS A 321 2.98 30.83 2.28
N GLU A 322 3.74 31.75 2.86
CA GLU A 322 3.69 33.15 2.44
C GLU A 322 3.88 33.17 0.92
N GLN A 323 2.79 33.44 0.18
CA GLN A 323 2.93 33.77 -1.23
C GLN A 323 3.74 35.06 -1.28
N PRO A 324 4.77 35.17 -2.13
CA PRO A 324 5.39 36.46 -2.35
C PRO A 324 4.27 37.40 -2.79
N THR A 325 4.05 38.44 -1.99
CA THR A 325 3.17 39.56 -2.32
C THR A 325 3.46 39.93 -3.76
N LYS A 326 2.49 39.72 -4.65
CA LYS A 326 2.55 40.26 -6.00
C LYS A 326 2.58 41.77 -5.85
N ALA A 327 3.79 42.33 -5.87
CA ALA A 327 4.05 43.75 -6.08
C ALA A 327 3.83 44.07 -7.56
#